data_AF-X1G4H3-F1
#
_entry.id   AF-X1G4H3-F1
#
_cell.length_a   1.000
_cell.length_b   1.000
_cell.length_c   1.000
_cell.angle_alpha   90.00
_cell.angle_beta   90.00
_cell.angle_gamma   90.00
#
_symmetry.space_group_name_H-M   'P 1'
#
loop_
_entity.id
_entity.type
_entity.pdbx_description
1 polymer ?
#
loop_
_entity_poly.entity_id
_entity_poly.type
_entity_poly.pdbx_seq_one_letter_code
_entity_poly.pdbx_strand_id
1 'polypeptide(L)'
;EDLDGDGNLSTNENYSQYGDTIEPDLKISWVGWRKVAIPLARASNWDQVNEIVKHLRLWIQGNSGEASLKFAGISISGDRWQKQNLKVEAKNNQDDPDYNPFDDEGFRSYYDEMYGDFETRDHKRKKEGALFLYGLAQGDEGYVQQTFISPKDFTSYRTLNFWIWGSDECSQENTYSAYLRIGSDVSDGGEYLEKEVTVDFTGWRLIKTDLASQGSVSLREIKQLRIGTRSNFNSNPDKGVYFNDIFLSGVKKEEGFANRVGLKMELGKFLSISSEYKTLDAVFRTVGVLPTHQRMRESHLGINLLPLEYLPLSYGFTRKETNTLWVRETPLSSKLLGKVVEEKRDYGLDFLLPRWPRMGLRVENKVTDYQSLAEIENEDTYGVSLEYQNPYRFALLPTSIQTAYEIGEKRKIFLDAGENKKEKTRKWRITLPWETFESFKIKPTYSQTKVNEMSEGAFMPKLREKEFRLESEASFLHLSPRLSF
;
A
#
# COMPACT_ATOMS: atom_id res chain seq x y z
N GLU A 1 14.95 -39.11 13.40
CA GLU A 1 14.39 -39.04 12.05
C GLU A 1 13.55 -37.77 12.02
N ASP A 2 14.11 -36.69 11.49
CA ASP A 2 13.52 -35.34 11.50
C ASP A 2 13.39 -34.92 10.03
N LEU A 3 12.17 -35.00 9.50
CA LEU A 3 11.90 -34.86 8.06
C LEU A 3 11.61 -33.41 7.65
N ASP A 4 11.20 -32.55 8.58
CA ASP A 4 10.96 -31.11 8.37
C ASP A 4 12.08 -30.21 8.91
N GLY A 5 13.05 -30.77 9.65
CA GLY A 5 14.25 -30.08 10.10
C GLY A 5 14.00 -29.13 11.28
N ASP A 6 12.94 -29.34 12.05
CA ASP A 6 12.55 -28.46 13.16
C ASP A 6 13.30 -28.78 14.47
N GLY A 7 14.19 -29.77 14.46
CA GLY A 7 15.01 -30.17 15.59
C GLY A 7 14.27 -31.03 16.62
N ASN A 8 13.00 -31.38 16.37
CA ASN A 8 12.19 -32.24 17.23
C ASN A 8 11.72 -33.48 16.50
N LEU A 9 11.72 -34.63 17.19
CA LEU A 9 11.05 -35.82 16.69
C LEU A 9 9.55 -35.68 16.95
N SER A 10 8.80 -35.28 15.92
CA SER A 10 7.35 -35.21 15.97
C SER A 10 6.75 -36.63 15.96
N THR A 11 6.33 -37.13 17.14
CA THR A 11 5.72 -38.48 17.30
C THR A 11 4.19 -38.49 17.22
N ASN A 12 3.55 -37.32 17.09
CA ASN A 12 2.09 -37.22 17.06
C ASN A 12 1.56 -37.62 15.69
N GLU A 13 0.75 -38.68 15.65
CA GLU A 13 0.06 -39.12 14.43
C GLU A 13 -1.33 -38.47 14.34
N ASN A 14 -1.40 -37.30 13.73
CA ASN A 14 -2.66 -36.65 13.35
C ASN A 14 -2.71 -36.49 11.83
N TYR A 15 -3.41 -37.40 11.14
CA TYR A 15 -3.44 -37.45 9.68
C TYR A 15 -4.82 -37.80 9.13
N SER A 16 -5.09 -37.34 7.90
CA SER A 16 -6.25 -37.76 7.11
C SER A 16 -5.81 -38.83 6.09
N GLN A 17 -6.60 -39.91 5.96
CA GLN A 17 -6.34 -41.01 5.02
C GLN A 17 -7.40 -41.05 3.92
N TYR A 18 -6.98 -41.44 2.71
CA TYR A 18 -7.79 -41.37 1.49
C TYR A 18 -7.94 -42.73 0.76
N GLY A 19 -7.60 -43.85 1.42
CA GLY A 19 -7.38 -45.15 0.78
C GLY A 19 -8.61 -45.98 0.38
N ASP A 20 -9.72 -45.92 1.13
CA ASP A 20 -10.85 -46.87 0.98
C ASP A 20 -12.24 -46.21 0.79
N THR A 21 -12.33 -44.88 0.84
CA THR A 21 -13.63 -44.18 1.05
C THR A 21 -13.95 -43.10 0.02
N ILE A 22 -13.09 -42.85 -0.97
CA ILE A 22 -13.22 -41.68 -1.83
C ILE A 22 -13.13 -42.10 -3.30
N GLU A 23 -14.20 -41.88 -4.05
CA GLU A 23 -14.14 -41.91 -5.51
C GLU A 23 -13.35 -40.70 -6.05
N PRO A 24 -12.46 -40.91 -7.04
CA PRO A 24 -12.16 -42.21 -7.66
C PRO A 24 -11.32 -43.09 -6.73
N ASP A 25 -11.75 -44.35 -6.57
CA ASP A 25 -11.10 -45.38 -5.77
C ASP A 25 -9.58 -45.37 -6.10
N LEU A 26 -8.71 -45.19 -5.09
CA LEU A 26 -7.25 -45.12 -5.29
C LEU A 26 -6.65 -46.47 -5.73
N LYS A 27 -7.50 -47.47 -5.98
CA LYS A 27 -7.15 -48.74 -6.61
C LYS A 27 -6.73 -48.52 -8.06
N ILE A 28 -5.43 -48.65 -8.29
CA ILE A 28 -4.84 -48.57 -9.62
C ILE A 28 -5.11 -49.88 -10.38
N SER A 29 -6.09 -49.84 -11.29
CA SER A 29 -6.52 -50.97 -12.12
C SER A 29 -6.42 -50.71 -13.62
N TRP A 30 -5.75 -49.62 -14.03
CA TRP A 30 -5.64 -49.17 -15.43
C TRP A 30 -4.18 -49.11 -15.90
N VAL A 31 -3.99 -48.96 -17.22
CA VAL A 31 -2.70 -48.75 -17.88
C VAL A 31 -2.68 -47.37 -18.54
N GLY A 32 -1.53 -46.68 -18.49
CA GLY A 32 -1.34 -45.36 -19.09
C GLY A 32 -1.38 -44.21 -18.08
N TRP A 33 -1.25 -42.98 -18.58
CA TRP A 33 -1.32 -41.77 -17.75
C TRP A 33 -2.76 -41.44 -17.39
N ARG A 34 -3.02 -41.22 -16.10
CA ARG A 34 -4.32 -40.78 -15.61
C ARG A 34 -4.12 -39.73 -14.53
N LYS A 35 -4.86 -38.62 -14.63
CA LYS A 35 -4.95 -37.62 -13.57
C LYS A 35 -5.87 -38.15 -12.48
N VAL A 36 -5.39 -38.18 -11.24
CA VAL A 36 -6.16 -38.55 -10.06
C VAL A 36 -6.25 -37.32 -9.17
N ALA A 37 -7.47 -36.83 -8.93
CA ALA A 37 -7.73 -35.68 -8.07
C ALA A 37 -8.43 -36.16 -6.80
N ILE A 38 -7.84 -35.86 -5.64
CA ILE A 38 -8.34 -36.28 -4.33
C ILE A 38 -8.81 -35.01 -3.58
N PRO A 39 -10.12 -34.82 -3.36
CA PRO A 39 -10.62 -33.70 -2.58
C PRO A 39 -10.25 -33.87 -1.11
N LEU A 40 -9.36 -33.02 -0.59
CA LEU A 40 -8.85 -33.15 0.79
C LEU A 40 -9.97 -33.08 1.84
N ALA A 41 -10.95 -32.20 1.62
CA ALA A 41 -12.12 -32.01 2.48
C ALA A 41 -13.07 -33.22 2.58
N ARG A 42 -12.87 -34.28 1.79
CA ARG A 42 -13.68 -35.49 1.91
C ARG A 42 -13.25 -36.41 3.04
N ALA A 43 -12.03 -36.26 3.57
CA ALA A 43 -11.66 -37.02 4.76
C ALA A 43 -12.48 -36.50 5.96
N SER A 44 -13.07 -37.42 6.72
CA SER A 44 -13.97 -37.09 7.83
C SER A 44 -13.32 -36.28 8.95
N ASN A 45 -11.99 -36.33 9.07
CA ASN A 45 -11.21 -35.56 10.03
C ASN A 45 -10.41 -34.40 9.40
N TRP A 46 -10.65 -34.07 8.12
CA TRP A 46 -9.88 -33.01 7.44
C TRP A 46 -9.93 -31.68 8.20
N ASP A 47 -11.09 -31.30 8.71
CA ASP A 47 -11.27 -30.04 9.47
C ASP A 47 -10.45 -29.98 10.76
N GLN A 48 -9.99 -31.12 11.28
CA GLN A 48 -9.13 -31.20 12.46
C GLN A 48 -7.63 -31.16 12.12
N VAL A 49 -7.27 -31.35 10.84
CA VAL A 49 -5.88 -31.49 10.37
C VAL A 49 -5.48 -30.34 9.43
N ASN A 50 -6.44 -29.64 8.84
CA ASN A 50 -6.22 -28.70 7.73
C ASN A 50 -5.48 -27.40 8.11
N GLU A 51 -5.33 -27.10 9.40
CA GLU A 51 -4.67 -25.87 9.86
C GLU A 51 -3.16 -25.90 9.61
N ILE A 52 -2.51 -27.05 9.87
CA ILE A 52 -1.06 -27.23 9.72
C ILE A 52 -0.77 -28.62 9.15
N VAL A 53 -0.52 -28.68 7.84
CA VAL A 53 -0.12 -29.91 7.15
C VAL A 53 1.38 -29.88 6.87
N LYS A 54 2.15 -30.72 7.58
CA LYS A 54 3.62 -30.78 7.47
C LYS A 54 4.13 -31.82 6.47
N HIS A 55 3.44 -32.96 6.36
CA HIS A 55 3.94 -34.11 5.62
C HIS A 55 2.85 -34.73 4.74
N LEU A 56 3.25 -35.18 3.54
CA LEU A 56 2.45 -36.05 2.67
C LEU A 56 3.08 -37.45 2.70
N ARG A 57 2.32 -38.45 3.15
CA ARG A 57 2.75 -39.86 3.16
C ARG A 57 2.00 -40.63 2.08
N LEU A 58 2.73 -41.29 1.18
CA LEU A 58 2.16 -42.21 0.20
C LEU A 58 2.47 -43.65 0.63
N TRP A 59 1.41 -44.44 0.81
CA TRP A 59 1.52 -45.86 1.14
C TRP A 59 0.96 -46.68 -0.03
N ILE A 60 1.78 -47.55 -0.61
CA ILE A 60 1.42 -48.37 -1.78
C ILE A 60 1.41 -49.83 -1.35
N GLN A 61 0.27 -50.49 -1.51
CA GLN A 61 0.10 -51.92 -1.22
C GLN A 61 -0.43 -52.63 -2.46
N GLY A 62 0.22 -53.74 -2.84
CA GLY A 62 -0.18 -54.61 -3.95
C GLY A 62 -0.67 -55.97 -3.46
N ASN A 63 -1.57 -56.60 -4.23
CA ASN A 63 -2.14 -57.91 -3.87
C ASN A 63 -1.27 -59.11 -4.28
N SER A 64 -0.40 -58.98 -5.28
CA SER A 64 0.72 -59.89 -5.60
C SER A 64 1.49 -59.40 -6.85
N GLY A 65 2.79 -59.74 -6.93
CA GLY A 65 3.65 -59.45 -8.10
C GLY A 65 4.45 -58.15 -8.02
N GLU A 66 5.42 -58.01 -8.93
CA GLU A 66 6.16 -56.75 -9.12
C GLU A 66 5.32 -55.76 -9.94
N ALA A 67 5.15 -54.54 -9.43
CA ALA A 67 4.46 -53.46 -10.12
C ALA A 67 5.36 -52.21 -10.15
N SER A 68 5.39 -51.52 -11.29
CA SER A 68 6.08 -50.24 -11.44
C SER A 68 5.06 -49.12 -11.59
N LEU A 69 5.01 -48.22 -10.62
CA LEU A 69 4.20 -47.01 -10.66
C LEU A 69 5.07 -45.82 -11.01
N LYS A 70 4.60 -45.00 -11.94
CA LYS A 70 5.26 -43.76 -12.36
C LYS A 70 4.34 -42.58 -12.07
N PHE A 71 4.88 -41.58 -11.38
CA PHE A 71 4.21 -40.32 -11.12
C PHE A 71 4.82 -39.25 -12.02
N ALA A 72 4.02 -38.62 -12.88
CA ALA A 72 4.47 -37.48 -13.67
C ALA A 72 4.64 -36.24 -12.78
N GLY A 73 3.77 -36.09 -11.79
CA GLY A 73 3.82 -35.03 -10.79
C GLY A 73 2.83 -35.31 -9.66
N ILE A 74 3.16 -34.82 -8.48
CA ILE A 74 2.28 -34.80 -7.31
C ILE A 74 2.25 -33.35 -6.85
N SER A 75 1.05 -32.79 -6.74
CA SER A 75 0.84 -31.40 -6.37
C SER A 75 -0.32 -31.27 -5.39
N ILE A 76 -0.17 -30.37 -4.42
CA ILE A 76 -1.25 -29.93 -3.55
C ILE A 76 -1.68 -28.56 -4.06
N SER A 77 -2.95 -28.42 -4.39
CA SER A 77 -3.54 -27.16 -4.86
C SER A 77 -4.62 -26.71 -3.90
N GLY A 78 -4.57 -25.44 -3.50
CA GLY A 78 -5.66 -24.78 -2.77
C GLY A 78 -6.54 -23.99 -3.73
N ASP A 79 -7.84 -23.92 -3.43
CA ASP A 79 -8.76 -23.09 -4.20
C ASP A 79 -8.69 -21.64 -3.72
N ARG A 80 -8.45 -20.73 -4.67
CA ARG A 80 -8.55 -19.27 -4.44
C ARG A 80 -10.00 -18.81 -4.22
N TRP A 81 -10.95 -19.67 -4.56
CA TRP A 81 -12.37 -19.37 -4.66
C TRP A 81 -13.15 -20.05 -3.54
N GLN A 82 -13.89 -19.26 -2.76
CA GLN A 82 -14.84 -19.74 -1.77
C GLN A 82 -16.12 -20.17 -2.48
N LYS A 83 -16.55 -21.42 -2.30
CA LYS A 83 -17.70 -22.01 -3.01
C LYS A 83 -18.93 -21.99 -2.10
N GLN A 84 -20.09 -21.63 -2.65
CA GLN A 84 -21.39 -21.69 -1.97
C GLN A 84 -22.42 -22.32 -2.91
N ASN A 85 -23.02 -23.44 -2.51
CA ASN A 85 -24.08 -24.15 -3.25
C ASN A 85 -23.77 -24.38 -4.75
N LEU A 86 -22.50 -24.45 -5.13
CA LEU A 86 -22.08 -24.61 -6.52
C LEU A 86 -20.89 -25.57 -6.61
N LYS A 87 -21.03 -26.59 -7.44
CA LYS A 87 -19.90 -27.45 -7.82
C LYS A 87 -19.07 -26.69 -8.86
N VAL A 88 -17.76 -26.58 -8.61
CA VAL A 88 -16.82 -25.86 -9.48
C VAL A 88 -15.50 -26.61 -9.61
N GLU A 89 -15.02 -26.71 -10.84
CA GLU A 89 -13.72 -27.29 -11.19
C GLU A 89 -12.83 -26.26 -11.89
N ALA A 90 -11.54 -26.27 -11.58
CA ALA A 90 -10.54 -25.54 -12.35
C ALA A 90 -10.05 -26.44 -13.49
N LYS A 91 -10.21 -25.98 -14.73
CA LYS A 91 -9.83 -26.70 -15.95
C LYS A 91 -8.70 -25.95 -16.64
N ASN A 92 -7.75 -26.66 -17.24
CA ASN A 92 -6.67 -26.04 -18.00
C ASN A 92 -6.23 -26.87 -19.21
N ASN A 93 -5.71 -26.19 -20.23
CA ASN A 93 -5.41 -26.76 -21.54
C ASN A 93 -4.25 -27.77 -21.57
N GLN A 94 -3.50 -27.93 -20.49
CA GLN A 94 -2.37 -28.87 -20.42
C GLN A 94 -2.71 -30.13 -19.63
N ASP A 95 -3.48 -30.01 -18.55
CA ASP A 95 -3.82 -31.14 -17.68
C ASP A 95 -5.20 -31.74 -17.97
N ASP A 96 -6.07 -31.03 -18.68
CA ASP A 96 -7.44 -31.43 -18.96
C ASP A 96 -7.66 -31.51 -20.48
N PRO A 97 -7.51 -32.71 -21.10
CA PRO A 97 -7.55 -32.90 -22.55
C PRO A 97 -8.85 -32.43 -23.21
N ASP A 98 -9.95 -32.43 -22.47
CA ASP A 98 -11.29 -32.04 -22.95
C ASP A 98 -11.48 -30.51 -22.95
N TYR A 99 -10.50 -29.74 -22.50
CA TYR A 99 -10.54 -28.28 -22.44
C TYR A 99 -9.42 -27.68 -23.28
N ASN A 100 -9.76 -27.04 -24.40
CA ASN A 100 -8.83 -26.27 -25.21
C ASN A 100 -9.50 -24.97 -25.69
N PRO A 101 -9.23 -23.81 -25.05
CA PRO A 101 -9.90 -22.57 -25.39
C PRO A 101 -9.43 -21.99 -26.73
N PHE A 102 -8.30 -22.45 -27.24
CA PHE A 102 -7.67 -21.92 -28.45
C PHE A 102 -8.18 -22.54 -29.76
N ASP A 103 -9.12 -23.48 -29.68
CA ASP A 103 -9.84 -23.98 -30.85
C ASP A 103 -10.88 -22.96 -31.34
N ASP A 104 -11.28 -22.02 -30.47
CA ASP A 104 -12.08 -20.87 -30.84
C ASP A 104 -11.19 -19.74 -31.39
N GLU A 105 -11.45 -19.33 -32.63
CA GLU A 105 -10.67 -18.31 -33.32
C GLU A 105 -10.77 -16.93 -32.65
N GLY A 106 -11.93 -16.60 -32.06
CA GLY A 106 -12.15 -15.33 -31.37
C GLY A 106 -11.36 -15.25 -30.08
N PHE A 107 -11.40 -16.32 -29.26
CA PHE A 107 -10.59 -16.41 -28.05
C PHE A 107 -9.10 -16.39 -28.38
N ARG A 108 -8.67 -17.18 -29.37
CA ARG A 108 -7.26 -17.23 -29.81
C ARG A 108 -6.75 -15.85 -30.23
N SER A 109 -7.48 -15.14 -31.08
CA SER A 109 -7.06 -13.82 -31.58
C SER A 109 -6.94 -12.78 -30.45
N TYR A 110 -7.86 -12.81 -29.48
CA TYR A 110 -7.78 -11.96 -28.29
C TYR A 110 -6.56 -12.28 -27.43
N TYR A 111 -6.34 -13.56 -27.17
CA TYR A 111 -5.22 -14.00 -26.35
C TYR A 111 -3.91 -13.58 -27.01
N ASP A 112 -3.85 -13.72 -28.34
CA ASP A 112 -2.79 -13.26 -29.24
C ASP A 112 -2.43 -11.79 -29.07
N GLU A 113 -3.45 -10.93 -29.07
CA GLU A 113 -3.29 -9.48 -28.87
C GLU A 113 -2.83 -9.12 -27.45
N MET A 114 -3.38 -9.77 -26.42
CA MET A 114 -3.18 -9.38 -25.03
C MET A 114 -1.83 -9.82 -24.45
N TYR A 115 -1.40 -11.05 -24.75
CA TYR A 115 -0.24 -11.63 -24.07
C TYR A 115 0.97 -11.87 -25.00
N GLY A 116 0.82 -11.66 -26.32
CA GLY A 116 1.88 -11.84 -27.33
C GLY A 116 2.43 -13.27 -27.43
N ASP A 117 3.39 -13.53 -28.32
CA ASP A 117 3.80 -14.90 -28.72
C ASP A 117 3.86 -15.96 -27.59
N PHE A 118 3.10 -17.04 -27.83
CA PHE A 118 2.54 -17.98 -26.85
C PHE A 118 3.34 -19.24 -26.64
N GLU A 119 4.40 -19.39 -27.40
CA GLU A 119 5.17 -20.60 -27.42
C GLU A 119 6.19 -20.56 -26.28
N THR A 120 6.10 -21.55 -25.40
CA THR A 120 7.22 -21.88 -24.52
C THR A 120 8.45 -22.17 -25.37
N ARG A 121 9.63 -22.27 -24.74
CA ARG A 121 10.86 -22.67 -25.41
C ARG A 121 10.73 -23.97 -26.23
N ASP A 122 9.75 -24.80 -25.90
CA ASP A 122 9.45 -26.08 -26.56
C ASP A 122 8.32 -25.99 -27.60
N HIS A 123 7.96 -24.79 -28.07
CA HIS A 123 6.89 -24.56 -29.04
C HIS A 123 5.50 -25.04 -28.58
N LYS A 124 5.25 -25.04 -27.26
CA LYS A 124 3.94 -25.38 -26.68
C LYS A 124 3.23 -24.13 -26.20
N ARG A 125 1.90 -24.10 -26.32
CA ARG A 125 1.08 -23.03 -25.74
C ARG A 125 1.24 -22.97 -24.23
N LYS A 126 1.31 -21.76 -23.69
CA LYS A 126 1.27 -21.51 -22.24
C LYS A 126 0.01 -22.12 -21.62
N LYS A 127 0.12 -22.42 -20.32
CA LYS A 127 -0.97 -22.98 -19.53
C LYS A 127 -2.03 -21.90 -19.33
N GLU A 128 -3.24 -22.19 -19.77
CA GLU A 128 -4.40 -21.32 -19.72
C GLU A 128 -5.54 -22.07 -19.03
N GLY A 129 -6.26 -21.42 -18.12
CA GLY A 129 -7.20 -22.11 -17.25
C GLY A 129 -8.46 -21.31 -16.94
N ALA A 130 -9.58 -22.02 -16.91
CA ALA A 130 -10.91 -21.47 -16.67
C ALA A 130 -11.58 -22.13 -15.45
N LEU A 131 -12.60 -21.46 -14.94
CA LEU A 131 -13.53 -22.03 -13.96
C LEU A 131 -14.69 -22.68 -14.71
N PHE A 132 -14.91 -23.97 -14.47
CA PHE A 132 -16.10 -24.67 -14.94
C PHE A 132 -17.14 -24.70 -13.83
N LEU A 133 -18.28 -24.05 -14.06
CA LEU A 133 -19.40 -23.93 -13.13
C LEU A 133 -20.50 -24.89 -13.59
N TYR A 134 -20.84 -25.87 -12.77
CA TYR A 134 -21.89 -26.83 -13.07
C TYR A 134 -23.28 -26.19 -12.95
N GLY A 135 -24.24 -26.76 -13.68
CA GLY A 135 -25.65 -26.40 -13.62
C GLY A 135 -26.26 -26.69 -12.26
N LEU A 136 -27.33 -25.97 -11.97
CA LEU A 136 -28.09 -26.08 -10.73
C LEU A 136 -29.52 -26.55 -11.01
N ALA A 137 -30.15 -27.15 -10.00
CA ALA A 137 -31.57 -27.45 -10.08
C ALA A 137 -32.39 -26.16 -10.23
N GLN A 138 -33.59 -26.27 -10.80
CA GLN A 138 -34.43 -25.11 -11.09
C GLN A 138 -34.71 -24.30 -9.81
N GLY A 139 -34.47 -22.99 -9.85
CA GLY A 139 -34.69 -22.08 -8.73
C GLY A 139 -33.52 -21.98 -7.75
N ASP A 140 -32.48 -22.80 -7.90
CA ASP A 140 -31.27 -22.71 -7.08
C ASP A 140 -30.29 -21.64 -7.62
N GLU A 141 -29.56 -21.05 -6.68
CA GLU A 141 -28.43 -20.17 -6.93
C GLU A 141 -27.20 -20.69 -6.21
N GLY A 142 -26.07 -20.60 -6.90
CA GLY A 142 -24.77 -20.99 -6.40
C GLY A 142 -23.71 -20.07 -6.96
N TYR A 143 -22.63 -19.89 -6.20
CA TYR A 143 -21.56 -18.98 -6.58
C TYR A 143 -20.20 -19.40 -6.07
N VAL A 144 -19.19 -18.79 -6.67
CA VAL A 144 -17.82 -18.73 -6.18
C VAL A 144 -17.41 -17.29 -5.94
N GLN A 145 -16.72 -17.06 -4.84
CA GLN A 145 -16.30 -15.74 -4.43
C GLN A 145 -14.80 -15.70 -4.16
N GLN A 146 -14.21 -14.58 -4.55
CA GLN A 146 -12.86 -14.23 -4.18
C GLN A 146 -12.87 -12.90 -3.41
N THR A 147 -12.24 -12.90 -2.25
CA THR A 147 -12.00 -11.68 -1.46
C THR A 147 -10.54 -11.25 -1.64
N PHE A 148 -10.31 -9.98 -1.97
CA PHE A 148 -8.98 -9.41 -2.09
C PHE A 148 -8.45 -9.00 -0.71
N ILE A 149 -7.17 -9.29 -0.45
CA ILE A 149 -6.49 -8.90 0.80
C ILE A 149 -6.44 -7.37 0.93
N SER A 150 -6.24 -6.67 -0.19
CA SER A 150 -6.27 -5.21 -0.28
C SER A 150 -7.30 -4.77 -1.33
N PRO A 151 -8.07 -3.69 -1.09
CA PRO A 151 -8.98 -3.15 -2.10
C PRO A 151 -8.26 -2.83 -3.41
N LYS A 152 -8.97 -2.96 -4.53
CA LYS A 152 -8.48 -2.66 -5.88
C LYS A 152 -9.18 -1.44 -6.45
N ASP A 153 -8.40 -0.56 -7.10
CA ASP A 153 -8.90 0.65 -7.76
C ASP A 153 -9.06 0.43 -9.28
N PHE A 154 -10.32 0.41 -9.73
CA PHE A 154 -10.73 0.25 -11.11
C PHE A 154 -11.13 1.58 -11.77
N THR A 155 -11.02 2.73 -11.09
CA THR A 155 -11.49 4.03 -11.60
C THR A 155 -10.83 4.47 -12.90
N SER A 156 -9.62 4.02 -13.16
CA SER A 156 -8.85 4.34 -14.37
C SER A 156 -9.35 3.57 -15.60
N TYR A 157 -10.25 2.61 -15.46
CA TYR A 157 -10.78 1.80 -16.56
C TYR A 157 -12.24 2.14 -16.86
N ARG A 158 -12.68 1.85 -18.08
CA ARG A 158 -14.07 2.06 -18.52
C ARG A 158 -14.87 0.77 -18.52
N THR A 159 -14.23 -0.36 -18.76
CA THR A 159 -14.94 -1.62 -18.99
C THR A 159 -14.36 -2.74 -18.14
N LEU A 160 -15.25 -3.58 -17.63
CA LEU A 160 -14.96 -4.90 -17.10
C LEU A 160 -15.36 -5.92 -18.15
N ASN A 161 -14.44 -6.80 -18.49
CA ASN A 161 -14.64 -7.82 -19.51
C ASN A 161 -14.33 -9.20 -18.96
N PHE A 162 -15.00 -10.20 -19.50
CA PHE A 162 -14.73 -11.59 -19.20
C PHE A 162 -15.15 -12.50 -20.35
N TRP A 163 -14.49 -13.64 -20.47
CA TRP A 163 -14.85 -14.67 -21.42
C TRP A 163 -15.77 -15.70 -20.77
N ILE A 164 -16.81 -16.09 -21.50
CA ILE A 164 -17.70 -17.17 -21.09
C ILE A 164 -17.89 -18.15 -22.25
N TRP A 165 -17.90 -19.43 -21.96
CA TRP A 165 -18.20 -20.48 -22.93
C TRP A 165 -19.54 -21.13 -22.61
N GLY A 166 -20.39 -21.23 -23.63
CA GLY A 166 -21.61 -22.02 -23.59
C GLY A 166 -21.45 -23.34 -24.33
N SER A 167 -22.09 -24.38 -23.80
CA SER A 167 -22.05 -25.72 -24.38
C SER A 167 -23.04 -25.90 -25.54
N ASP A 168 -22.87 -26.97 -26.32
CA ASP A 168 -23.78 -27.34 -27.42
C ASP A 168 -25.22 -27.59 -26.95
N GLU A 169 -25.42 -27.83 -25.64
CA GLU A 169 -26.73 -28.04 -25.02
C GLU A 169 -27.38 -26.72 -24.57
N CYS A 170 -26.63 -25.61 -24.55
CA CYS A 170 -27.17 -24.28 -24.28
C CYS A 170 -27.98 -23.82 -25.49
N SER A 171 -29.30 -23.84 -25.35
CA SER A 171 -30.26 -23.44 -26.38
C SER A 171 -31.34 -22.55 -25.78
N GLN A 172 -32.22 -21.98 -26.60
CA GLN A 172 -33.35 -21.16 -26.11
C GLN A 172 -34.25 -21.93 -25.12
N GLU A 173 -34.25 -23.26 -25.15
CA GLU A 173 -35.03 -24.13 -24.25
C GLU A 173 -34.25 -24.53 -22.98
N ASN A 174 -32.91 -24.45 -23.02
CA ASN A 174 -32.00 -24.78 -21.91
C ASN A 174 -31.04 -23.59 -21.66
N THR A 175 -31.56 -22.51 -21.10
CA THR A 175 -30.78 -21.29 -20.83
C THR A 175 -30.13 -21.35 -19.46
N TYR A 176 -28.81 -21.12 -19.43
CA TYR A 176 -28.06 -20.92 -18.19
C TYR A 176 -27.95 -19.42 -17.94
N SER A 177 -28.38 -18.94 -16.76
CA SER A 177 -28.05 -17.58 -16.36
C SER A 177 -26.77 -17.59 -15.55
N ALA A 178 -25.76 -16.88 -16.01
CA ALA A 178 -24.52 -16.71 -15.29
C ALA A 178 -24.26 -15.23 -15.03
N TYR A 179 -23.64 -14.91 -13.89
CA TYR A 179 -23.40 -13.53 -13.53
C TYR A 179 -22.00 -13.32 -12.95
N LEU A 180 -21.53 -12.08 -13.08
CA LEU A 180 -20.32 -11.56 -12.44
C LEU A 180 -20.70 -10.35 -11.57
N ARG A 181 -20.41 -10.43 -10.27
CA ARG A 181 -20.50 -9.32 -9.33
C ARG A 181 -19.11 -8.82 -8.94
N ILE A 182 -18.92 -7.50 -8.89
CA ILE A 182 -17.75 -6.87 -8.29
C ILE A 182 -18.18 -5.74 -7.37
N GLY A 183 -17.50 -5.56 -6.23
CA GLY A 183 -17.89 -4.52 -5.28
C GLY A 183 -17.05 -4.49 -4.02
N SER A 184 -17.39 -3.56 -3.13
CA SER A 184 -16.89 -3.56 -1.75
C SER A 184 -17.54 -4.67 -0.94
N ASP A 185 -18.80 -4.98 -1.25
CA ASP A 185 -19.59 -6.09 -0.72
C ASP A 185 -20.51 -6.67 -1.81
N VAL A 186 -20.27 -7.92 -2.23
CA VAL A 186 -21.06 -8.61 -3.28
C VAL A 186 -22.20 -9.47 -2.74
N SER A 187 -22.46 -9.40 -1.44
CA SER A 187 -23.64 -10.01 -0.82
C SER A 187 -24.94 -9.29 -1.18
N ASP A 188 -26.09 -9.94 -0.94
CA ASP A 188 -27.39 -9.37 -1.30
C ASP A 188 -27.69 -8.12 -0.46
N GLY A 189 -28.03 -7.01 -1.13
CA GLY A 189 -28.17 -5.69 -0.50
C GLY A 189 -26.85 -4.94 -0.30
N GLY A 190 -25.71 -5.54 -0.68
CA GLY A 190 -24.38 -4.90 -0.65
C GLY A 190 -24.15 -3.90 -1.79
N GLU A 191 -22.97 -3.27 -1.77
CA GLU A 191 -22.55 -2.32 -2.79
C GLU A 191 -21.74 -3.02 -3.90
N TYR A 192 -22.45 -3.52 -4.92
CA TYR A 192 -21.84 -4.23 -6.05
C TYR A 192 -22.45 -3.85 -7.41
N LEU A 193 -21.65 -4.04 -8.45
CA LEU A 193 -22.06 -4.04 -9.85
C LEU A 193 -22.28 -5.48 -10.28
N GLU A 194 -23.42 -5.78 -10.91
CA GLU A 194 -23.73 -7.09 -11.47
C GLU A 194 -23.85 -7.03 -12.99
N LYS A 195 -23.15 -7.95 -13.65
CA LYS A 195 -23.40 -8.30 -15.03
C LYS A 195 -23.96 -9.70 -15.11
N GLU A 196 -25.25 -9.80 -15.40
CA GLU A 196 -25.91 -11.05 -15.75
C GLU A 196 -25.84 -11.30 -17.26
N VAL A 197 -25.67 -12.57 -17.63
CA VAL A 197 -25.50 -13.08 -18.99
C VAL A 197 -26.34 -14.34 -19.14
N THR A 198 -27.32 -14.28 -20.02
CA THR A 198 -28.02 -15.46 -20.50
C THR A 198 -27.12 -16.18 -21.51
N VAL A 199 -26.74 -17.42 -21.19
CA VAL A 199 -25.92 -18.28 -22.06
C VAL A 199 -26.86 -19.16 -22.88
N ASP A 200 -27.24 -18.64 -24.05
CA ASP A 200 -28.10 -19.26 -25.06
C ASP A 200 -27.32 -19.59 -26.35
N PHE A 201 -26.01 -19.78 -26.20
CA PHE A 201 -25.07 -19.93 -27.31
C PHE A 201 -24.01 -20.99 -27.03
N THR A 202 -23.35 -21.39 -28.10
CA THR A 202 -22.22 -22.32 -28.09
C THR A 202 -20.92 -21.60 -28.44
N GLY A 203 -19.82 -22.00 -27.80
CA GLY A 203 -18.50 -21.42 -28.05
C GLY A 203 -18.16 -20.25 -27.12
N TRP A 204 -16.97 -19.67 -27.30
CA TRP A 204 -16.48 -18.59 -26.45
C TRP A 204 -17.08 -17.25 -26.88
N ARG A 205 -17.55 -16.46 -25.92
CA ARG A 205 -17.97 -15.08 -26.14
C ARG A 205 -17.35 -14.14 -25.12
N LEU A 206 -16.86 -13.01 -25.62
CA LEU A 206 -16.38 -11.91 -24.80
C LEU A 206 -17.55 -11.04 -24.35
N ILE A 207 -17.77 -10.99 -23.05
CA ILE A 207 -18.76 -10.13 -22.43
C ILE A 207 -18.07 -8.84 -21.99
N LYS A 208 -18.67 -7.69 -22.33
CA LYS A 208 -18.19 -6.37 -21.95
C LYS A 208 -19.24 -5.64 -21.15
N THR A 209 -18.84 -5.06 -20.02
CA THR A 209 -19.68 -4.22 -19.16
C THR A 209 -19.02 -2.88 -18.97
N ASP A 210 -19.78 -1.81 -19.20
CA ASP A 210 -19.34 -0.45 -18.87
C ASP A 210 -19.47 -0.21 -17.35
N LEU A 211 -18.36 0.18 -16.75
CA LEU A 211 -18.28 0.51 -15.32
C LEU A 211 -18.92 1.87 -15.00
N ALA A 212 -19.06 2.75 -15.98
CA ALA A 212 -19.67 4.07 -15.79
C ALA A 212 -21.20 4.04 -15.80
N SER A 213 -21.82 3.04 -16.44
CA SER A 213 -23.27 2.98 -16.65
C SER A 213 -24.04 2.29 -15.53
N GLN A 214 -23.37 1.62 -14.59
CA GLN A 214 -24.02 0.68 -13.65
C GLN A 214 -24.22 1.20 -12.20
N GLY A 215 -24.17 2.51 -11.96
CA GLY A 215 -24.69 3.11 -10.71
C GLY A 215 -23.64 3.62 -9.71
N SER A 216 -24.02 3.70 -8.43
CA SER A 216 -23.31 4.46 -7.36
C SER A 216 -22.19 3.69 -6.64
N VAL A 217 -21.74 2.55 -7.18
CA VAL A 217 -20.74 1.68 -6.52
C VAL A 217 -19.34 2.28 -6.61
N SER A 218 -18.58 2.20 -5.51
CA SER A 218 -17.21 2.68 -5.47
C SER A 218 -16.29 1.82 -6.33
N LEU A 219 -15.78 2.38 -7.43
CA LEU A 219 -14.77 1.73 -8.26
C LEU A 219 -13.36 1.78 -7.65
N ARG A 220 -13.13 2.52 -6.55
CA ARG A 220 -11.81 2.60 -5.89
C ARG A 220 -11.55 1.47 -4.90
N GLU A 221 -12.60 0.92 -4.34
CA GLU A 221 -12.53 -0.07 -3.25
C GLU A 221 -13.19 -1.39 -3.63
N ILE A 222 -12.80 -1.97 -4.77
CA ILE A 222 -13.26 -3.31 -5.12
C ILE A 222 -12.55 -4.33 -4.22
N LYS A 223 -13.30 -4.92 -3.29
CA LYS A 223 -12.80 -5.88 -2.29
C LYS A 223 -13.19 -7.31 -2.63
N GLN A 224 -14.27 -7.50 -3.37
CA GLN A 224 -14.83 -8.81 -3.63
C GLN A 224 -15.21 -8.96 -5.11
N LEU A 225 -15.07 -10.18 -5.59
CA LEU A 225 -15.49 -10.60 -6.91
C LEU A 225 -16.23 -11.94 -6.78
N ARG A 226 -17.44 -12.03 -7.32
CA ARG A 226 -18.27 -13.24 -7.25
C ARG A 226 -18.76 -13.62 -8.64
N ILE A 227 -18.60 -14.89 -8.98
CA ILE A 227 -19.14 -15.48 -10.20
C ILE A 227 -20.19 -16.48 -9.77
N GLY A 228 -21.37 -16.42 -10.34
CA GLY A 228 -22.43 -17.36 -9.98
C GLY A 228 -23.28 -17.76 -11.16
N THR A 229 -24.12 -18.75 -10.90
CA THR A 229 -25.10 -19.27 -11.84
C THR A 229 -26.46 -19.29 -11.16
N ARG A 230 -27.49 -18.88 -11.90
CA ARG A 230 -28.89 -18.98 -11.51
C ARG A 230 -29.59 -19.89 -12.51
N SER A 231 -30.29 -20.89 -12.02
CA SER A 231 -31.00 -21.82 -12.87
C SER A 231 -32.44 -21.36 -13.07
N ASN A 232 -32.76 -20.93 -14.29
CA ASN A 232 -34.12 -20.53 -14.68
C ASN A 232 -34.95 -21.72 -15.22
N PHE A 233 -34.31 -22.85 -15.54
CA PHE A 233 -34.92 -24.05 -16.16
C PHE A 233 -34.31 -25.34 -15.61
N ASN A 234 -34.76 -26.53 -16.05
CA ASN A 234 -34.17 -27.82 -15.67
C ASN A 234 -32.79 -28.00 -16.32
N SER A 235 -31.80 -27.25 -15.83
CA SER A 235 -30.42 -27.35 -16.30
C SER A 235 -29.81 -28.68 -15.86
N ASN A 236 -29.11 -29.37 -16.77
CA ASN A 236 -28.46 -30.63 -16.44
C ASN A 236 -27.31 -30.34 -15.43
N PRO A 237 -27.33 -30.94 -14.23
CA PRO A 237 -26.33 -30.67 -13.19
C PRO A 237 -24.94 -31.20 -13.54
N ASP A 238 -24.80 -32.03 -14.58
CA ASP A 238 -23.50 -32.51 -15.09
C ASP A 238 -22.92 -31.62 -16.20
N LYS A 239 -23.66 -30.58 -16.60
CA LYS A 239 -23.30 -29.65 -17.67
C LYS A 239 -23.16 -28.25 -17.09
N GLY A 240 -22.44 -27.37 -17.77
CA GLY A 240 -22.03 -26.12 -17.16
C GLY A 240 -21.44 -25.14 -18.14
N VAL A 241 -20.99 -24.01 -17.60
CA VAL A 241 -20.39 -22.92 -18.35
C VAL A 241 -18.95 -22.72 -17.89
N TYR A 242 -18.06 -22.36 -18.82
CA TYR A 242 -16.70 -21.95 -18.46
C TYR A 242 -16.63 -20.44 -18.33
N PHE A 243 -15.98 -19.96 -17.27
CA PHE A 243 -15.59 -18.56 -17.11
C PHE A 243 -14.07 -18.46 -17.21
N ASN A 244 -13.60 -17.57 -18.08
CA ASN A 244 -12.19 -17.31 -18.26
C ASN A 244 -11.88 -15.80 -18.34
N ASP A 245 -10.61 -15.47 -18.12
CA ASP A 245 -9.99 -14.16 -18.35
C ASP A 245 -10.88 -12.97 -17.98
N ILE A 246 -10.91 -12.62 -16.70
CA ILE A 246 -11.58 -11.42 -16.19
C ILE A 246 -10.58 -10.27 -16.16
N PHE A 247 -10.81 -9.24 -16.98
CA PHE A 247 -9.87 -8.14 -17.16
C PHE A 247 -10.56 -6.79 -17.32
N LEU A 248 -9.81 -5.72 -17.06
CA LEU A 248 -10.26 -4.35 -17.23
C LEU A 248 -9.71 -3.77 -18.52
N SER A 249 -10.49 -2.95 -19.21
CA SER A 249 -10.05 -2.29 -20.44
C SER A 249 -10.63 -0.88 -20.62
N GLY A 250 -10.17 -0.19 -21.66
CA GLY A 250 -10.59 1.18 -21.95
C GLY A 250 -10.05 2.17 -20.93
N VAL A 251 -8.72 2.24 -20.78
CA VAL A 251 -8.06 3.16 -19.85
C VAL A 251 -8.51 4.60 -20.12
N LYS A 252 -8.97 5.29 -19.07
CA LYS A 252 -9.33 6.71 -19.13
C LYS A 252 -8.07 7.52 -19.35
N LYS A 253 -8.05 8.27 -20.46
CA LYS A 253 -7.03 9.26 -20.73
C LYS A 253 -7.44 10.55 -20.02
N GLU A 254 -6.62 10.98 -19.08
CA GLU A 254 -6.77 12.24 -18.34
C GLU A 254 -5.53 13.09 -18.58
N GLU A 255 -5.73 14.37 -18.84
CA GLU A 255 -4.64 15.34 -18.99
C GLU A 255 -4.65 16.27 -17.78
N GLY A 256 -3.49 16.43 -17.15
CA GLY A 256 -3.28 17.35 -16.04
C GLY A 256 -2.12 18.29 -16.34
N PHE A 257 -2.16 19.48 -15.76
CA PHE A 257 -1.08 20.45 -15.91
C PHE A 257 -0.27 20.59 -14.62
N ALA A 258 1.02 20.81 -14.80
CA ALA A 258 1.94 21.21 -13.75
C ALA A 258 2.69 22.45 -14.24
N ASN A 259 2.51 23.58 -13.56
CA ASN A 259 3.20 24.82 -13.91
C ASN A 259 4.15 25.21 -12.77
N ARG A 260 5.34 25.67 -13.13
CA ARG A 260 6.32 26.24 -12.19
C ARG A 260 6.94 27.47 -12.81
N VAL A 261 6.89 28.58 -12.09
CA VAL A 261 7.54 29.83 -12.46
C VAL A 261 8.43 30.25 -11.31
N GLY A 262 9.69 30.51 -11.59
CA GLY A 262 10.68 30.95 -10.61
C GLY A 262 11.35 32.24 -11.05
N LEU A 263 11.55 33.16 -10.11
CA LEU A 263 12.30 34.39 -10.28
C LEU A 263 13.42 34.41 -9.24
N LYS A 264 14.64 34.68 -9.67
CA LYS A 264 15.78 34.91 -8.79
C LYS A 264 16.45 36.22 -9.17
N MET A 265 16.63 37.11 -8.21
CA MET A 265 17.26 38.40 -8.39
C MET A 265 18.36 38.56 -7.34
N GLU A 266 19.54 38.95 -7.78
CA GLU A 266 20.69 39.24 -6.91
C GLU A 266 21.17 40.66 -7.22
N LEU A 267 21.21 41.51 -6.21
CA LEU A 267 21.72 42.87 -6.31
C LEU A 267 22.97 42.96 -5.43
N GLY A 268 24.12 42.76 -6.07
CA GLY A 268 25.43 42.72 -5.41
C GLY A 268 25.45 41.73 -4.24
N LYS A 269 26.06 42.14 -3.11
CA LYS A 269 26.08 41.34 -1.86
C LYS A 269 24.95 41.69 -0.89
N PHE A 270 24.16 42.72 -1.20
CA PHE A 270 23.27 43.39 -0.24
C PHE A 270 21.83 42.91 -0.28
N LEU A 271 21.37 42.37 -1.41
CA LEU A 271 20.01 41.86 -1.56
C LEU A 271 19.97 40.65 -2.48
N SER A 272 19.32 39.58 -2.02
CA SER A 272 18.95 38.42 -2.83
C SER A 272 17.46 38.14 -2.63
N ILE A 273 16.69 38.10 -3.72
CA ILE A 273 15.28 37.76 -3.73
C ILE A 273 15.09 36.50 -4.57
N SER A 274 14.38 35.51 -4.03
CA SER A 274 13.93 34.31 -4.74
C SER A 274 12.43 34.16 -4.59
N SER A 275 11.69 34.05 -5.68
CA SER A 275 10.27 33.75 -5.65
C SER A 275 9.97 32.56 -6.53
N GLU A 276 9.10 31.67 -6.07
CA GLU A 276 8.63 30.53 -6.83
C GLU A 276 7.12 30.41 -6.70
N TYR A 277 6.45 30.10 -7.81
CA TYR A 277 5.05 29.77 -7.84
C TYR A 277 4.86 28.45 -8.59
N LYS A 278 4.16 27.50 -7.96
CA LYS A 278 3.91 26.17 -8.49
C LYS A 278 2.42 25.85 -8.42
N THR A 279 1.88 25.29 -9.50
CA THR A 279 0.53 24.71 -9.53
C THR A 279 0.58 23.30 -10.05
N LEU A 280 -0.23 22.43 -9.46
CA LEU A 280 -0.37 21.02 -9.81
C LEU A 280 -1.85 20.67 -9.83
N ASP A 281 -2.32 20.13 -10.95
CA ASP A 281 -3.68 19.61 -11.05
C ASP A 281 -3.80 18.21 -10.42
N ALA A 282 -4.98 17.87 -9.92
CA ALA A 282 -5.24 16.61 -9.21
C ALA A 282 -5.05 15.35 -10.07
N VAL A 283 -5.17 15.49 -11.40
CA VAL A 283 -5.01 14.41 -12.38
C VAL A 283 -3.59 14.35 -12.96
N PHE A 284 -2.71 15.30 -12.63
CA PHE A 284 -1.33 15.27 -13.09
C PHE A 284 -0.59 14.09 -12.46
N ARG A 285 0.10 13.30 -13.30
CA ARG A 285 0.87 12.13 -12.88
C ARG A 285 2.32 12.28 -13.30
N THR A 286 3.23 11.85 -12.42
CA THR A 286 4.66 11.69 -12.77
C THR A 286 4.94 10.21 -13.00
N VAL A 287 5.87 9.91 -13.90
CA VAL A 287 6.24 8.52 -14.22
C VAL A 287 6.75 7.83 -12.95
N GLY A 288 6.15 6.69 -12.60
CA GLY A 288 6.56 5.88 -11.46
C GLY A 288 5.99 6.31 -10.09
N VAL A 289 5.13 7.34 -10.03
CA VAL A 289 4.52 7.80 -8.76
C VAL A 289 3.03 7.53 -8.74
N LEU A 290 2.53 7.05 -7.61
CA LEU A 290 1.10 6.81 -7.39
C LEU A 290 0.31 8.14 -7.43
N PRO A 291 -0.95 8.14 -7.93
CA PRO A 291 -1.76 9.34 -8.00
C PRO A 291 -2.07 9.85 -6.58
N THR A 292 -1.86 11.15 -6.34
CA THR A 292 -2.21 11.77 -5.06
C THR A 292 -3.64 12.33 -5.04
N HIS A 293 -4.29 12.49 -6.20
CA HIS A 293 -5.62 13.11 -6.36
C HIS A 293 -5.76 14.47 -5.66
N GLN A 294 -4.64 15.19 -5.52
CA GLN A 294 -4.55 16.45 -4.81
C GLN A 294 -4.24 17.56 -5.78
N ARG A 295 -5.07 18.61 -5.78
CA ARG A 295 -4.72 19.87 -6.43
C ARG A 295 -3.85 20.67 -5.48
N MET A 296 -2.71 21.14 -5.95
CA MET A 296 -1.75 21.87 -5.13
C MET A 296 -1.43 23.23 -5.76
N ARG A 297 -1.34 24.25 -4.91
CA ARG A 297 -0.76 25.55 -5.25
C ARG A 297 0.24 25.92 -4.17
N GLU A 298 1.42 26.35 -4.59
CA GLU A 298 2.50 26.67 -3.67
C GLU A 298 3.19 27.95 -4.13
N SER A 299 3.33 28.90 -3.21
CA SER A 299 4.04 30.14 -3.41
C SER A 299 5.17 30.22 -2.39
N HIS A 300 6.37 30.53 -2.86
CA HIS A 300 7.54 30.76 -2.02
C HIS A 300 8.14 32.14 -2.34
N LEU A 301 8.59 32.83 -1.30
CA LEU A 301 9.35 34.08 -1.38
C LEU A 301 10.45 34.05 -0.31
N GLY A 302 11.69 34.17 -0.74
CA GLY A 302 12.86 34.32 0.10
C GLY A 302 13.51 35.66 -0.18
N ILE A 303 13.85 36.40 0.87
CA ILE A 303 14.56 37.66 0.81
C ILE A 303 15.72 37.59 1.79
N ASN A 304 16.94 37.75 1.30
CA ASN A 304 18.13 37.91 2.12
C ASN A 304 18.67 39.32 1.91
N LEU A 305 18.89 40.03 3.01
CA LEU A 305 19.34 41.41 3.07
C LEU A 305 20.62 41.46 3.89
N LEU A 306 21.64 42.16 3.39
CA LEU A 306 22.88 42.42 4.11
C LEU A 306 23.08 43.95 4.18
N PRO A 307 22.27 44.67 4.97
CA PRO A 307 22.38 46.13 5.08
C PRO A 307 23.75 46.54 5.64
N LEU A 308 24.32 45.71 6.52
CA LEU A 308 25.65 45.85 7.10
C LEU A 308 26.29 44.45 7.09
N GLU A 309 27.60 44.35 6.86
CA GLU A 309 28.29 43.04 6.79
C GLU A 309 28.16 42.20 8.05
N TYR A 310 27.97 42.85 9.20
CA TYR A 310 27.80 42.20 10.49
C TYR A 310 26.34 41.96 10.89
N LEU A 311 25.36 42.34 10.05
CA LEU A 311 23.93 42.22 10.35
C LEU A 311 23.12 41.61 9.20
N PRO A 312 23.31 40.32 8.87
CA PRO A 312 22.47 39.63 7.90
C PRO A 312 21.02 39.52 8.39
N LEU A 313 20.09 39.80 7.48
CA LEU A 313 18.65 39.66 7.65
C LEU A 313 18.12 38.65 6.62
N SER A 314 17.26 37.74 7.05
CA SER A 314 16.56 36.81 6.17
C SER A 314 15.07 36.81 6.45
N TYR A 315 14.28 36.70 5.38
CA TYR A 315 12.85 36.55 5.42
C TYR A 315 12.43 35.45 4.46
N GLY A 316 11.63 34.50 4.95
CA GLY A 316 11.02 33.45 4.17
C GLY A 316 9.50 33.54 4.30
N PHE A 317 8.80 33.36 3.18
CA PHE A 317 7.35 33.19 3.15
C PHE A 317 7.03 32.00 2.26
N THR A 318 6.23 31.09 2.78
CA THR A 318 5.70 29.96 2.01
C THR A 318 4.21 29.88 2.25
N ARG A 319 3.43 29.77 1.18
CA ARG A 319 1.99 29.51 1.23
C ARG A 319 1.68 28.31 0.37
N LYS A 320 1.13 27.26 0.97
CA LYS A 320 0.75 26.02 0.31
C LYS A 320 -0.74 25.78 0.49
N GLU A 321 -1.47 25.72 -0.61
CA GLU A 321 -2.87 25.33 -0.66
C GLU A 321 -2.95 23.94 -1.27
N THR A 322 -3.48 22.99 -0.51
CA THR A 322 -3.75 21.63 -0.98
C THR A 322 -5.24 21.40 -0.92
N ASN A 323 -5.84 21.04 -2.05
CA ASN A 323 -7.23 20.62 -2.10
C ASN A 323 -7.28 19.14 -2.46
N THR A 324 -7.58 18.33 -1.46
CA THR A 324 -7.81 16.90 -1.62
C THR A 324 -9.27 16.71 -2.00
N LEU A 325 -9.52 16.29 -3.24
CA LEU A 325 -10.88 16.00 -3.68
C LEU A 325 -11.43 14.86 -2.81
N TRP A 326 -12.59 15.07 -2.19
CA TRP A 326 -13.28 14.00 -1.47
C TRP A 326 -13.55 12.88 -2.46
N VAL A 327 -12.95 11.74 -2.20
CA VAL A 327 -13.35 10.52 -2.86
C VAL A 327 -13.59 9.53 -1.75
N ARG A 328 -14.78 8.91 -1.77
CA ARG A 328 -15.16 7.87 -0.82
C ARG A 328 -13.94 6.97 -0.61
N GLU A 329 -13.53 6.90 0.65
CA GLU A 329 -12.69 5.80 1.16
C GLU A 329 -11.26 5.80 0.62
N THR A 330 -10.50 6.84 0.93
CA THR A 330 -9.05 6.72 1.10
C THR A 330 -8.76 6.73 2.60
N PRO A 331 -7.82 5.93 3.14
CA PRO A 331 -7.35 6.07 4.52
C PRO A 331 -6.46 7.31 4.64
N LEU A 332 -7.00 8.47 4.26
CA LEU A 332 -6.44 9.75 4.61
C LEU A 332 -6.83 10.01 6.05
N SER A 333 -5.89 10.48 6.86
CA SER A 333 -6.24 11.09 8.14
C SER A 333 -7.34 12.12 7.86
N SER A 334 -8.45 12.08 8.62
CA SER A 334 -9.58 13.00 8.48
C SER A 334 -9.15 14.48 8.41
N LYS A 335 -7.95 14.79 8.93
CA LYS A 335 -7.29 16.09 8.90
C LYS A 335 -6.94 16.63 7.51
N LEU A 336 -6.64 15.77 6.53
CA LEU A 336 -6.11 16.18 5.21
C LEU A 336 -7.18 16.23 4.11
N LEU A 337 -8.43 15.97 4.47
CA LEU A 337 -9.54 15.87 3.54
C LEU A 337 -10.10 17.28 3.24
N GLY A 338 -10.38 17.59 1.98
CA GLY A 338 -10.80 18.94 1.57
C GLY A 338 -9.64 19.92 1.41
N LYS A 339 -9.91 21.21 1.63
CA LYS A 339 -8.94 22.30 1.44
C LYS A 339 -8.15 22.55 2.73
N VAL A 340 -6.83 22.45 2.60
CA VAL A 340 -5.85 22.78 3.65
C VAL A 340 -4.98 23.92 3.15
N VAL A 341 -4.87 24.99 3.93
CA VAL A 341 -4.01 26.14 3.62
C VAL A 341 -2.95 26.26 4.71
N GLU A 342 -1.69 26.08 4.34
CA GLU A 342 -0.54 26.26 5.20
C GLU A 342 0.18 27.56 4.80
N GLU A 343 0.39 28.46 5.77
CA GLU A 343 1.20 29.66 5.63
C GLU A 343 2.34 29.62 6.64
N LYS A 344 3.58 29.76 6.17
CA LYS A 344 4.78 29.80 6.99
C LYS A 344 5.54 31.09 6.72
N ARG A 345 5.98 31.76 7.78
CA ARG A 345 6.80 32.97 7.76
C ARG A 345 8.02 32.77 8.64
N ASP A 346 9.19 32.90 8.05
CA ASP A 346 10.48 32.77 8.72
C ASP A 346 11.17 34.14 8.74
N TYR A 347 11.72 34.51 9.89
CA TYR A 347 12.52 35.72 10.06
C TYR A 347 13.83 35.33 10.72
N GLY A 348 14.95 35.75 10.16
CA GLY A 348 16.28 35.53 10.71
C GLY A 348 17.06 36.82 10.80
N LEU A 349 17.76 37.01 11.92
CA LEU A 349 18.65 38.13 12.17
C LEU A 349 19.92 37.59 12.82
N ASP A 350 21.07 37.82 12.18
CA ASP A 350 22.37 37.43 12.71
C ASP A 350 23.21 38.66 13.08
N PHE A 351 24.01 38.54 14.12
CA PHE A 351 25.00 39.54 14.56
C PHE A 351 26.38 38.91 14.47
N LEU A 352 27.20 39.38 13.52
CA LEU A 352 28.49 38.79 13.15
C LEU A 352 29.66 39.76 13.38
N LEU A 353 29.77 40.28 14.60
CA LEU A 353 30.87 41.16 14.98
C LEU A 353 32.16 40.35 15.23
N PRO A 354 33.33 40.71 14.63
CA PRO A 354 34.53 39.86 14.63
C PRO A 354 35.08 39.41 16.00
N ARG A 355 34.95 40.25 17.04
CA ARG A 355 35.47 39.98 18.39
C ARG A 355 34.39 39.74 19.44
N TRP A 356 33.13 39.78 19.03
CA TRP A 356 31.99 39.58 19.92
C TRP A 356 31.39 38.20 19.67
N PRO A 357 30.62 37.66 20.64
CA PRO A 357 29.80 36.48 20.39
C PRO A 357 28.91 36.69 19.16
N ARG A 358 28.88 35.69 18.28
CA ARG A 358 27.91 35.63 17.20
C ARG A 358 26.55 35.33 17.81
N MET A 359 25.55 36.13 17.48
CA MET A 359 24.19 35.93 17.98
C MET A 359 23.23 35.79 16.81
N GLY A 360 22.40 34.75 16.81
CA GLY A 360 21.37 34.53 15.79
C GLY A 360 19.99 34.50 16.44
N LEU A 361 19.08 35.33 15.95
CA LEU A 361 17.67 35.34 16.31
C LEU A 361 16.86 34.75 15.16
N ARG A 362 15.93 33.85 15.47
CA ARG A 362 15.02 33.24 14.50
C ARG A 362 13.59 33.28 15.03
N VAL A 363 12.66 33.65 14.17
CA VAL A 363 11.23 33.60 14.45
C VAL A 363 10.57 32.86 13.30
N GLU A 364 9.81 31.83 13.61
CA GLU A 364 9.01 31.07 12.65
C GLU A 364 7.55 31.13 13.09
N ASN A 365 6.68 31.61 12.22
CA ASN A 365 5.23 31.60 12.45
C ASN A 365 4.60 30.73 11.37
N LYS A 366 3.87 29.70 11.79
CA LYS A 366 3.19 28.77 10.90
C LYS A 366 1.70 28.72 11.26
N VAL A 367 0.85 28.90 10.26
CA VAL A 367 -0.61 28.82 10.39
C VAL A 367 -1.09 27.76 9.42
N THR A 368 -1.86 26.80 9.91
CA THR A 368 -2.48 25.77 9.09
C THR A 368 -3.99 25.80 9.30
N ASP A 369 -4.73 26.10 8.25
CA ASP A 369 -6.19 26.14 8.23
C ASP A 369 -6.73 24.86 7.58
N TYR A 370 -7.43 24.05 8.37
CA TYR A 370 -8.10 22.82 7.96
C TYR A 370 -9.59 23.09 7.80
N GLN A 371 -10.02 23.46 6.58
CA GLN A 371 -11.39 23.92 6.34
C GLN A 371 -12.45 22.84 6.57
N SER A 372 -12.11 21.57 6.37
CA SER A 372 -13.02 20.43 6.57
C SER A 372 -13.32 20.12 8.03
N LEU A 373 -12.38 20.44 8.94
CA LEU A 373 -12.52 20.22 10.38
C LEU A 373 -12.84 21.51 11.14
N ALA A 374 -12.94 22.64 10.43
CA ALA A 374 -13.04 23.97 11.02
C ALA A 374 -11.97 24.18 12.13
N GLU A 375 -10.75 23.69 11.89
CA GLU A 375 -9.62 23.73 12.82
C GLU A 375 -8.53 24.65 12.25
N ILE A 376 -8.06 25.60 13.08
CA ILE A 376 -6.88 26.42 12.77
C ILE A 376 -5.78 26.07 13.77
N GLU A 377 -4.62 25.71 13.23
CA GLU A 377 -3.42 25.36 13.99
C GLU A 377 -2.35 26.45 13.80
N ASN A 378 -2.01 27.14 14.89
CA ASN A 378 -0.96 28.15 14.91
C ASN A 378 0.26 27.61 15.66
N GLU A 379 1.44 27.70 15.06
CA GLU A 379 2.71 27.30 15.63
C GLU A 379 3.70 28.46 15.50
N ASP A 380 4.07 29.05 16.64
CA ASP A 380 5.06 30.12 16.71
C ASP A 380 6.32 29.59 17.40
N THR A 381 7.48 29.74 16.77
CA THR A 381 8.77 29.33 17.32
C THR A 381 9.74 30.50 17.36
N TYR A 382 10.34 30.73 18.51
CA TYR A 382 11.30 31.80 18.78
C TYR A 382 12.61 31.17 19.23
N GLY A 383 13.67 31.36 18.43
CA GLY A 383 15.00 30.82 18.68
C GLY A 383 16.03 31.93 18.90
N VAL A 384 16.90 31.73 19.89
CA VAL A 384 18.10 32.53 20.12
C VAL A 384 19.28 31.59 20.17
N SER A 385 20.34 31.92 19.43
CA SER A 385 21.60 31.21 19.44
C SER A 385 22.73 32.17 19.72
N LEU A 386 23.71 31.74 20.50
CA LEU A 386 24.90 32.51 20.86
C LEU A 386 26.12 31.59 20.72
N GLU A 387 27.10 32.03 19.96
CA GLU A 387 28.37 31.36 19.78
C GLU A 387 29.52 32.32 20.08
N TYR A 388 30.32 32.01 21.09
CA TYR A 388 31.53 32.74 21.42
C TYR A 388 32.74 31.86 21.24
N GLN A 389 33.72 32.31 20.45
CA GLN A 389 35.01 31.66 20.29
C GLN A 389 36.01 32.34 21.22
N ASN A 390 36.65 31.57 22.10
CA ASN A 390 37.61 32.11 23.05
C ASN A 390 38.92 32.42 22.32
N PRO A 391 39.36 33.69 22.25
CA PRO A 391 40.61 34.05 21.57
C PRO A 391 41.85 33.56 22.33
N TYR A 392 41.71 33.21 23.62
CA TYR A 392 42.81 32.72 24.45
C TYR A 392 42.66 31.21 24.69
N ARG A 393 43.60 30.42 24.16
CA ARG A 393 43.67 28.98 24.42
C ARG A 393 44.34 28.75 25.78
N PHE A 394 43.52 28.64 26.81
CA PHE A 394 43.98 28.29 28.15
C PHE A 394 43.35 26.97 28.56
N ALA A 395 44.15 26.04 29.10
CA ALA A 395 43.71 24.67 29.39
C ALA A 395 42.52 24.56 30.36
N LEU A 396 42.26 25.62 31.16
CA LEU A 396 41.16 25.71 32.11
C LEU A 396 39.95 26.50 31.59
N LEU A 397 39.92 26.87 30.31
CA LEU A 397 38.77 27.53 29.69
C LEU A 397 38.31 26.74 28.45
N PRO A 398 37.00 26.72 28.16
CA PRO A 398 36.52 26.13 26.92
C PRO A 398 37.04 26.93 25.72
N THR A 399 37.26 26.23 24.60
CA THR A 399 37.66 26.83 23.32
C THR A 399 36.52 27.65 22.71
N SER A 400 35.28 27.24 22.95
CA SER A 400 34.11 28.02 22.58
C SER A 400 32.94 27.77 23.53
N ILE A 401 31.98 28.69 23.52
CA ILE A 401 30.71 28.57 24.23
C ILE A 401 29.62 28.67 23.17
N GLN A 402 28.88 27.58 22.97
CA GLN A 402 27.75 27.54 22.05
C GLN A 402 26.48 27.27 22.86
N THR A 403 25.53 28.19 22.82
CA THR A 403 24.24 28.04 23.49
C THR A 403 23.11 28.35 22.53
N ALA A 404 22.03 27.58 22.64
CA ALA A 404 20.81 27.79 21.87
C ALA A 404 19.60 27.62 22.79
N TYR A 405 18.62 28.49 22.63
CA TYR A 405 17.36 28.47 23.35
C TYR A 405 16.21 28.66 22.37
N GLU A 406 15.21 27.82 22.46
CA GLU A 406 14.03 27.82 21.58
C GLU A 406 12.76 27.74 22.43
N ILE A 407 11.80 28.62 22.15
CA ILE A 407 10.44 28.56 22.68
C ILE A 407 9.50 28.32 21.50
N GLY A 408 8.80 27.20 21.51
CA GLY A 408 7.69 26.91 20.62
C GLY A 408 6.35 27.04 21.34
N GLU A 409 5.35 27.58 20.67
CA GLU A 409 3.98 27.62 21.13
C GLU A 409 3.05 27.13 20.03
N LYS A 410 2.27 26.11 20.34
CA LYS A 410 1.31 25.49 19.43
C LYS A 410 -0.09 25.67 19.97
N ARG A 411 -1.00 26.23 19.17
CA ARG A 411 -2.39 26.47 19.51
C ARG A 411 -3.28 25.80 18.46
N LYS A 412 -4.23 25.00 18.92
CA LYS A 412 -5.31 24.47 18.09
C LYS A 412 -6.61 25.14 18.49
N ILE A 413 -7.27 25.74 17.50
CA ILE A 413 -8.52 26.46 17.66
C ILE A 413 -9.57 25.68 16.85
N PHE A 414 -10.58 25.14 17.53
CA PHE A 414 -11.73 24.52 16.89
C PHE A 414 -12.86 25.56 16.82
N LEU A 415 -13.28 25.93 15.61
CA LEU A 415 -14.28 26.98 15.40
C LEU A 415 -15.67 26.60 15.97
N ASP A 416 -15.97 25.30 16.03
CA ASP A 416 -17.29 24.80 16.44
C ASP A 416 -17.38 24.36 17.92
N ALA A 417 -16.25 24.04 18.56
CA ALA A 417 -16.24 23.40 19.88
C ALA A 417 -15.76 24.32 21.03
N GLY A 418 -15.23 25.51 20.73
CA GLY A 418 -14.71 26.44 21.75
C GLY A 418 -13.50 25.94 22.56
N GLU A 419 -13.12 24.67 22.41
CA GLU A 419 -11.93 24.10 23.03
C GLU A 419 -10.67 24.63 22.35
N ASN A 420 -9.76 25.18 23.16
CA ASN A 420 -8.46 25.64 22.70
C ASN A 420 -7.39 24.79 23.37
N LYS A 421 -6.70 23.96 22.59
CA LYS A 421 -5.53 23.23 23.11
C LYS A 421 -4.28 24.06 22.87
N LYS A 422 -3.49 24.23 23.92
CA LYS A 422 -2.27 25.03 23.88
C LYS A 422 -1.10 24.23 24.42
N GLU A 423 -0.08 24.03 23.60
CA GLU A 423 1.16 23.36 23.97
C GLU A 423 2.30 24.36 23.93
N LYS A 424 3.15 24.36 24.96
CA LYS A 424 4.37 25.17 25.03
C LYS A 424 5.57 24.25 25.13
N THR A 425 6.49 24.42 24.21
CA THR A 425 7.74 23.69 24.15
C THR A 425 8.90 24.64 24.42
N ARG A 426 9.82 24.23 25.28
CA ARG A 426 11.06 24.96 25.57
C ARG A 426 12.23 24.02 25.40
N LYS A 427 13.16 24.37 24.52
CA LYS A 427 14.40 23.62 24.31
C LYS A 427 15.56 24.53 24.66
N TRP A 428 16.56 23.96 25.33
CA TRP A 428 17.82 24.64 25.54
C TRP A 428 18.97 23.67 25.37
N ARG A 429 20.08 24.19 24.85
CA ARG A 429 21.29 23.41 24.63
C ARG A 429 22.50 24.28 24.91
N ILE A 430 23.49 23.72 25.60
CA ILE A 430 24.82 24.32 25.76
C ILE A 430 25.89 23.30 25.39
N THR A 431 26.88 23.74 24.63
CA THR A 431 28.06 22.96 24.25
C THR A 431 29.30 23.75 24.63
N LEU A 432 30.22 23.13 25.35
CA LEU A 432 31.42 23.77 25.90
C LEU A 432 32.65 22.95 25.52
N PRO A 433 33.14 22.95 24.27
CA PRO A 433 34.36 22.21 23.92
C PRO A 433 35.60 22.71 24.67
N TRP A 434 36.49 21.79 25.04
CA TRP A 434 37.76 22.01 25.73
C TRP A 434 38.89 21.32 24.97
N GLU A 435 40.03 22.00 24.89
CA GLU A 435 41.31 21.44 24.48
C GLU A 435 42.27 21.63 25.67
N THR A 436 42.35 20.63 26.54
CA THR A 436 43.14 20.76 27.78
C THR A 436 44.64 20.57 27.51
N PHE A 437 44.99 19.70 26.54
CA PHE A 437 46.34 19.48 26.02
C PHE A 437 46.24 19.22 24.50
N GLU A 438 47.35 19.32 23.75
CA GLU A 438 47.35 19.06 22.29
C GLU A 438 46.75 17.70 21.92
N SER A 439 46.88 16.73 22.81
CA SER A 439 46.44 15.34 22.64
C SER A 439 45.14 14.98 23.35
N PHE A 440 44.43 15.91 24.00
CA PHE A 440 43.15 15.60 24.67
C PHE A 440 42.08 16.68 24.46
N LYS A 441 40.96 16.25 23.87
CA LYS A 441 39.79 17.09 23.58
C LYS A 441 38.56 16.53 24.27
N ILE A 442 37.75 17.41 24.85
CA ILE A 442 36.49 17.05 25.50
C ILE A 442 35.41 17.99 25.01
N LYS A 443 34.24 17.46 24.66
CA LYS A 443 33.09 18.24 24.20
C LYS A 443 31.83 17.81 24.95
N PRO A 444 31.62 18.33 26.17
CA PRO A 444 30.36 18.18 26.89
C PRO A 444 29.26 18.98 26.18
N THR A 445 28.13 18.31 25.96
CA THR A 445 26.89 18.90 25.47
C THR A 445 25.79 18.59 26.47
N TYR A 446 25.08 19.60 26.94
CA TYR A 446 23.87 19.41 27.72
C TYR A 446 22.69 19.96 26.93
N SER A 447 21.61 19.19 26.84
CA SER A 447 20.34 19.59 26.25
C SER A 447 19.18 19.26 27.18
N GLN A 448 18.15 20.09 27.16
CA GLN A 448 16.89 19.78 27.81
C GLN A 448 15.72 20.31 26.99
N THR A 449 14.70 19.47 26.88
CA THR A 449 13.41 19.78 26.28
C THR A 449 12.33 19.65 27.34
N LYS A 450 11.47 20.66 27.43
CA LYS A 450 10.27 20.66 28.28
C LYS A 450 9.05 20.95 27.42
N VAL A 451 8.03 20.10 27.54
CA VAL A 451 6.73 20.28 26.87
C VAL A 451 5.67 20.36 27.94
N ASN A 452 4.88 21.43 27.93
CA ASN A 452 3.74 21.63 28.81
C ASN A 452 2.48 21.78 27.96
N GLU A 453 1.41 21.09 28.33
CA GLU A 453 0.10 21.18 27.67
C GLU A 453 -0.89 21.84 28.62
N MET A 454 -1.71 22.74 28.08
CA MET A 454 -2.76 23.40 28.84
C MET A 454 -4.03 22.55 28.81
N SER A 455 -4.48 22.12 29.99
CA SER A 455 -5.77 21.44 30.21
C SER A 455 -6.51 22.17 31.33
N GLU A 456 -7.79 22.47 31.14
CA GLU A 456 -8.64 23.12 32.17
C GLU A 456 -8.05 24.41 32.77
N GLY A 457 -7.39 25.24 31.96
CA GLY A 457 -6.84 26.52 32.42
C GLY A 457 -5.46 26.46 33.08
N ALA A 458 -4.90 25.27 33.34
CA ALA A 458 -3.57 25.09 33.91
C ALA A 458 -2.59 24.40 32.94
N PHE A 459 -1.32 24.80 32.96
CA PHE A 459 -0.27 24.10 32.21
C PHE A 459 0.24 22.90 33.00
N MET A 460 0.00 21.71 32.47
CA MET A 460 0.50 20.46 33.02
C MET A 460 1.76 20.01 32.27
N PRO A 461 2.80 19.53 32.98
CA PRO A 461 4.00 19.01 32.35
C PRO A 461 3.66 17.71 31.60
N LYS A 462 3.94 17.68 30.31
CA LYS A 462 3.71 16.52 29.43
C LYS A 462 4.99 15.72 29.24
N LEU A 463 6.10 16.41 29.03
CA LEU A 463 7.40 15.79 28.81
C LEU A 463 8.52 16.65 29.40
N ARG A 464 9.51 16.00 30.01
CA ARG A 464 10.76 16.64 30.41
C ARG A 464 11.91 15.68 30.15
N GLU A 465 12.68 15.98 29.13
CA GLU A 465 13.87 15.23 28.77
C GLU A 465 15.12 16.06 29.11
N LYS A 466 16.14 15.35 29.58
CA LYS A 466 17.47 15.89 29.86
C LYS A 466 18.45 14.91 29.25
N GLU A 467 19.36 15.43 28.45
CA GLU A 467 20.41 14.66 27.84
C GLU A 467 21.74 15.34 28.14
N PHE A 468 22.72 14.53 28.53
CA PHE A 468 24.09 14.95 28.65
C PHE A 468 24.90 14.01 27.78
N ARG A 469 25.64 14.58 26.83
CA ARG A 469 26.50 13.85 25.90
C ARG A 469 27.93 14.32 26.10
N LEU A 470 28.85 13.39 26.24
CA LEU A 470 30.27 13.68 26.42
C LEU A 470 31.06 13.00 25.30
N GLU A 471 31.60 13.81 24.38
CA GLU A 471 32.55 13.32 23.40
C GLU A 471 33.97 13.59 23.92
N SER A 472 34.82 12.57 23.89
CA SER A 472 36.25 12.70 24.21
C SER A 472 37.11 12.08 23.13
N GLU A 473 38.20 12.76 22.79
CA GLU A 473 39.18 12.32 21.81
C GLU A 473 40.56 12.47 22.44
N ALA A 474 41.29 11.36 22.54
CA ALA A 474 42.65 11.33 23.07
C ALA A 474 43.58 10.83 21.97
N SER A 475 44.69 11.52 21.70
CA SER A 475 45.65 11.14 20.68
C SER A 475 46.97 10.69 21.31
N PHE A 476 47.29 9.40 21.17
CA PHE A 476 48.55 8.82 21.65
C PHE A 476 49.16 7.97 20.52
N LEU A 477 50.45 8.17 20.21
CA LEU A 477 51.20 7.34 19.25
C LEU A 477 50.50 7.16 17.88
N HIS A 478 50.02 8.26 17.28
CA HIS A 478 49.25 8.27 16.01
C HIS A 478 47.89 7.53 16.01
N LEU A 479 47.40 7.11 17.18
CA LEU A 479 46.05 6.58 17.37
C LEU A 479 45.18 7.65 18.05
N SER A 480 43.98 7.88 17.50
CA SER A 480 43.00 8.86 18.03
C SER A 480 41.67 8.17 18.37
N PRO A 481 41.61 7.34 19.43
CA PRO A 481 40.35 6.77 19.90
C PRO A 481 39.33 7.87 20.23
N ARG A 482 38.10 7.69 19.74
CA ARG A 482 36.94 8.53 20.03
C ARG A 482 35.97 7.76 20.91
N LEU A 483 35.61 8.33 22.05
CA LEU A 483 34.61 7.80 22.97
C LEU A 483 33.45 8.79 23.06
N SER A 484 32.23 8.30 22.89
CA SER A 484 30.98 9.05 23.07
C SER A 484 30.19 8.39 24.18
N PHE A 485 29.83 9.15 25.20
CA PHE A 485 28.98 8.73 26.33
C PHE A 485 27.68 9.53 26.34
#